data_AF-A0A3C2ANT5-F1
#
_entry.id   AF-A0A3C2ANT5-F1
#
_cell.length_a   1.000
_cell.length_b   1.000
_cell.length_c   1.000
_cell.angle_alpha   90.00
_cell.angle_beta   90.00
_cell.angle_gamma   90.00
#
_symmetry.space_group_name_H-M   'P 1'
#
loop_
_entity.id
_entity.type
_entity.pdbx_description
1 polymer ?
#
loop_
_entity_poly.entity_id
_entity_poly.type
_entity_poly.pdbx_seq_one_letter_code
_entity_poly.pdbx_strand_id
1 'polypeptide(L)'
;MSQGKLIIFSAPSGSGKTTLVHHLLSKPELKLAFSVSATSREKRPNEIHGKDYYFLTPDEFRTRIDKNEFLEWEEVYENQFYGTLRS
;
A
#
# COMPACT_ATOMS: atom_id res chain seq x y z
N MET A 1 -13.39 -19.96 3.53
CA MET A 1 -12.15 -19.17 3.71
C MET A 1 -12.18 -18.56 5.10
N SER A 2 -11.13 -18.70 5.90
CA SER A 2 -11.08 -17.97 7.18
C SER A 2 -10.84 -16.49 6.89
N GLN A 3 -11.70 -15.61 7.39
CA GLN A 3 -11.53 -14.17 7.26
C GLN A 3 -10.31 -13.72 8.08
N GLY A 4 -9.28 -13.18 7.41
CA GLY A 4 -8.13 -12.57 8.07
C GLY A 4 -8.51 -11.29 8.81
N LYS A 5 -7.66 -10.83 9.73
CA LYS A 5 -7.83 -9.53 10.40
C LYS A 5 -7.02 -8.47 9.66
N LEU A 6 -7.68 -7.39 9.25
CA LEU A 6 -6.99 -6.18 8.79
C LEU A 6 -6.59 -5.34 10.01
N ILE A 7 -5.32 -4.99 10.10
CA ILE A 7 -4.77 -4.15 11.18
C ILE A 7 -4.28 -2.84 10.55
N ILE A 8 -4.88 -1.72 10.97
CA ILE A 8 -4.57 -0.39 10.45
C ILE A 8 -3.77 0.38 11.50
N PHE A 9 -2.59 0.87 11.12
CA PHE A 9 -1.78 1.75 11.96
C PHE A 9 -1.91 3.19 11.46
N SER A 10 -2.64 4.02 12.20
CA SER A 10 -2.78 5.45 11.92
C SER A 10 -2.09 6.29 12.99
N ALA A 11 -1.25 7.23 12.56
CA ALA A 11 -0.56 8.19 13.41
C ALA A 11 0.11 9.28 12.52
N PRO A 12 0.47 10.45 13.06
CA PRO A 12 1.18 11.50 12.32
C PRO A 12 2.53 11.04 11.73
N SER A 13 3.04 11.77 10.74
CA SER A 13 4.40 11.53 10.24
C SER A 13 5.44 11.64 11.37
N GLY A 14 6.50 10.82 11.32
CA GLY A 14 7.56 10.80 12.34
C GLY A 14 7.23 10.01 13.61
N SER A 15 6.03 9.45 13.77
CA SER A 15 5.61 8.75 15.00
C SER A 15 6.14 7.31 15.18
N GLY A 16 6.97 6.80 14.25
CA GLY A 16 7.53 5.44 14.34
C GLY A 16 6.65 4.28 13.85
N LYS A 17 5.55 4.54 13.11
CA LYS A 17 4.67 3.49 12.54
C LYS A 17 5.45 2.41 11.79
N THR A 18 6.34 2.84 10.89
CA THR A 18 7.15 1.94 10.05
C THR A 18 8.01 1.02 10.92
N THR A 19 8.62 1.55 11.97
CA THR A 19 9.40 0.76 12.94
C THR A 19 8.55 -0.31 13.62
N LEU A 20 7.36 0.04 14.09
CA LEU A 20 6.45 -0.91 14.72
C LEU A 20 5.98 -2.00 13.75
N VAL A 21 5.63 -1.62 12.52
CA VAL A 21 5.21 -2.57 11.47
C VAL A 21 6.34 -3.56 11.16
N HIS A 22 7.58 -3.10 10.98
CA HIS A 22 8.71 -4.00 10.74
C HIS A 22 8.98 -4.94 11.91
N HIS A 23 8.88 -4.46 13.16
CA HIS A 23 9.01 -5.29 14.35
C HIS A 23 7.91 -6.35 14.46
N LEU A 24 6.68 -6.05 14.05
CA LEU A 24 5.59 -7.03 14.03
C LEU A 24 5.76 -8.05 12.90
N LEU A 25 6.21 -7.62 11.73
CA LEU A 25 6.48 -8.51 10.59
C LEU A 25 7.67 -9.44 10.85
N SER A 26 8.61 -9.07 11.72
CA SER A 26 9.74 -9.92 12.10
C SER A 26 9.36 -11.07 13.05
N LYS A 27 8.08 -11.21 13.41
CA LYS A 27 7.54 -12.24 14.32
C LYS A 27 6.70 -13.27 13.55
N PRO A 28 7.29 -14.39 13.10
CA PRO A 28 6.61 -15.37 12.24
C PRO A 28 5.36 -15.97 12.88
N GLU A 29 5.33 -16.10 14.21
CA GLU A 29 4.20 -16.63 14.98
C GLU A 29 2.92 -15.80 14.82
N LEU A 30 3.05 -14.51 14.48
CA LEU A 30 1.90 -13.62 14.26
C LEU A 30 1.24 -13.82 12.90
N LYS A 31 1.89 -14.52 11.96
CA LYS A 31 1.39 -14.80 10.59
C LYS A 31 0.87 -13.54 9.88
N LEU A 32 1.63 -12.45 9.99
CA LEU A 32 1.30 -11.16 9.38
C LEU A 32 1.90 -11.04 7.98
N ALA A 33 1.22 -10.30 7.11
CA ALA A 33 1.74 -9.85 5.83
C ALA A 33 1.57 -8.33 5.74
N PHE A 34 2.51 -7.66 5.07
CA PHE A 34 2.39 -6.25 4.80
C PHE A 34 1.50 -6.02 3.58
N SER A 35 0.55 -5.10 3.68
CA SER A 35 -0.28 -4.67 2.55
C SER A 35 0.51 -3.65 1.74
N VAL A 36 0.90 -4.02 0.52
CA VAL A 36 1.63 -3.14 -0.40
C VAL A 36 0.62 -2.33 -1.22
N SER A 37 0.59 -1.01 -1.02
CA SER A 37 -0.28 -0.10 -1.79
C SER A 37 0.24 0.10 -3.22
N ALA A 38 -0.62 0.57 -4.12
CA ALA A 38 -0.25 1.05 -5.44
C ALA A 38 -0.05 2.56 -5.44
N THR A 39 0.74 3.06 -6.39
CA THR A 39 0.86 4.49 -6.65
C THR A 39 1.16 4.75 -8.13
N SER A 40 0.73 5.90 -8.64
CA SER A 40 1.09 6.35 -10.00
C SER A 40 2.31 7.28 -10.05
N ARG A 41 2.91 7.61 -8.91
CA ARG A 41 4.15 8.37 -8.92
C ARG A 41 5.31 7.53 -9.46
N GLU A 42 6.32 8.21 -9.97
CA GLU A 42 7.55 7.52 -10.35
C GLU A 42 8.25 6.89 -9.14
N LYS A 43 8.79 5.70 -9.40
CA LYS A 43 9.61 4.95 -8.45
C LYS A 43 10.92 5.68 -8.21
N ARG A 44 11.29 5.87 -6.94
CA ARG A 44 12.61 6.39 -6.57
C ARG A 44 13.69 5.33 -6.85
N PRO A 45 14.98 5.72 -6.99
CA PRO A 45 16.05 4.78 -7.34
C PRO A 45 16.10 3.52 -6.44
N ASN A 46 15.88 3.69 -5.14
CA ASN A 46 16.02 2.61 -4.14
C ASN A 46 14.73 1.82 -3.86
N GLU A 47 13.63 2.13 -4.55
CA GLU A 47 12.37 1.42 -4.35
C GLU A 47 12.21 0.24 -5.30
N ILE A 48 11.40 -0.73 -4.91
CA ILE A 48 11.18 -1.99 -5.59
C ILE A 48 9.68 -2.17 -5.82
N HIS A 49 9.30 -2.38 -7.08
CA HIS A 49 7.91 -2.67 -7.45
C HIS A 49 7.43 -3.96 -6.80
N GLY A 50 6.24 -3.93 -6.21
CA GLY A 50 5.64 -5.06 -5.49
C GLY A 50 6.19 -5.29 -4.08
N LYS A 51 7.10 -4.43 -3.62
CA LYS A 51 7.60 -4.43 -2.24
C LYS A 51 7.30 -3.12 -1.53
N ASP A 52 7.72 -2.00 -2.13
CA ASP A 52 7.50 -0.68 -1.55
C ASP A 52 6.13 -0.13 -2.00
N TYR A 53 5.86 -0.22 -3.30
CA TYR A 53 4.56 0.03 -3.91
C TYR A 53 4.39 -0.83 -5.16
N TYR A 54 3.16 -1.02 -5.62
CA TYR A 54 2.88 -1.28 -7.03
C TYR A 54 2.92 0.04 -7.78
N PHE A 55 4.04 0.30 -8.47
CA PHE A 55 4.19 1.46 -9.34
C PHE A 55 3.41 1.21 -10.63
N LEU A 56 2.33 1.95 -10.82
CA LEU A 56 1.47 1.94 -11.99
C LEU A 56 1.67 3.24 -12.78
N THR A 57 1.27 3.28 -14.04
CA THR A 57 1.05 4.55 -14.72
C THR A 57 -0.26 5.19 -14.27
N PRO A 58 -0.46 6.51 -14.44
CA PRO A 58 -1.74 7.16 -14.13
C PRO A 58 -2.94 6.50 -14.84
N ASP A 59 -2.77 6.09 -16.09
CA ASP A 59 -3.85 5.46 -16.88
C ASP A 59 -4.17 4.04 -16.42
N GLU A 60 -3.15 3.26 -16.04
CA GLU A 60 -3.35 1.97 -15.39
C GLU A 60 -4.08 2.13 -14.06
N PHE A 61 -3.73 3.15 -13.26
CA PHE A 61 -4.38 3.41 -11.99
C PHE A 61 -5.86 3.73 -12.18
N ARG A 62 -6.20 4.65 -13.10
CA ARG A 62 -7.60 4.98 -13.45
C ARG A 62 -8.38 3.77 -13.94
N THR A 63 -7.78 2.96 -14.81
CA THR A 63 -8.39 1.72 -15.29
C THR A 63 -8.76 0.78 -14.15
N ARG A 64 -7.95 0.74 -13.09
CA ARG A 64 -8.21 -0.06 -11.89
C ARG A 64 -9.26 0.55 -10.96
N ILE A 65 -9.33 1.90 -10.90
CA ILE A 65 -10.43 2.61 -10.24
C ILE A 65 -11.77 2.23 -10.88
N ASP A 66 -11.85 2.29 -12.22
CA ASP A 66 -13.07 1.96 -12.98
C ASP A 66 -13.51 0.50 -12.78
N LYS A 67 -12.53 -0.40 -12.55
CA LYS A 67 -12.77 -1.82 -12.24
C LYS A 67 -13.08 -2.10 -10.77
N ASN A 68 -13.16 -1.08 -9.92
CA ASN A 68 -13.36 -1.21 -8.47
C ASN A 68 -12.30 -2.10 -7.78
N GLU A 69 -11.06 -2.10 -8.27
CA GLU A 69 -9.98 -2.96 -7.75
C GLU A 69 -9.31 -2.43 -6.47
N PHE A 70 -9.65 -1.20 -6.04
CA PHE A 70 -9.15 -0.59 -4.82
C PHE A 70 -10.14 -0.72 -3.64
N LEU A 71 -9.60 -0.91 -2.44
CA LEU A 71 -10.31 -0.74 -1.17
C LEU A 71 -10.46 0.73 -0.82
N GLU A 72 -9.40 1.50 -1.04
CA GLU A 72 -9.32 2.96 -0.88
C GLU A 72 -8.30 3.51 -1.87
N TRP A 73 -8.50 4.75 -2.29
CA TRP A 73 -7.53 5.50 -3.09
C TRP A 73 -7.77 7.01 -2.96
N GLU A 74 -6.76 7.80 -3.29
CA GLU A 74 -6.79 9.26 -3.29
C GLU A 74 -5.87 9.81 -4.40
N GLU A 75 -6.25 10.94 -5.01
CA GLU A 75 -5.39 11.71 -5.89
C GLU A 75 -4.74 12.85 -5.08
N VAL A 76 -3.47 12.68 -4.71
CA VAL A 76 -2.79 13.64 -3.82
C VAL A 76 -2.30 14.87 -4.59
N TYR A 77 -1.84 14.66 -5.83
CA TYR A 77 -1.50 15.69 -6.81
C TYR A 77 -2.00 15.24 -8.17
N GLU A 78 -2.08 16.16 -9.14
CA GLU A 78 -2.49 15.83 -10.50
C GLU A 78 -1.70 14.62 -11.05
N ASN A 79 -2.42 13.57 -11.45
CA ASN A 79 -1.89 12.29 -11.92
C ASN A 79 -1.05 11.48 -10.90
N GLN A 80 -1.05 11.85 -9.62
CA GLN A 80 -0.35 11.12 -8.54
C GLN A 80 -1.34 10.53 -7.54
N PHE A 81 -1.74 9.30 -7.85
CA PHE A 81 -2.66 8.49 -7.06
C PHE A 81 -1.91 7.60 -6.07
N TYR A 82 -2.57 7.29 -4.97
CA TYR A 82 -2.17 6.27 -4.00
C TYR A 82 -3.41 5.46 -3.64
N GLY A 83 -3.27 4.16 -3.41
CA GLY A 83 -4.40 3.35 -2.97
C GLY A 83 -4.04 1.91 -2.67
N THR A 84 -4.89 1.24 -1.90
CA THR A 84 -4.71 -0.15 -1.48
C THR A 84 -5.58 -1.07 -2.31
N LEU A 85 -4.97 -2.06 -2.99
CA LEU A 85 -5.68 -3.03 -3.81
C LEU A 85 -6.53 -3.99 -2.94
N ARG A 86 -7.60 -4.55 -3.52
CA ARG A 86 -8.44 -5.58 -2.88
C ARG A 86 -7.78 -6.95 -2.75
N SER A 87 -6.70 -7.18 -3.51
CA SER A 87 -6.01 -8.46 -3.66
C SER A 87 -4.84 -8.64 -2.71
#